data_AF-A0A1S2PRR7-F1
#
_entry.id   AF-A0A1S2PRR7-F1
#
_cell.length_a   1.000
_cell.length_b   1.000
_cell.length_c   1.000
_cell.angle_alpha   90.00
_cell.angle_beta   90.00
_cell.angle_gamma   90.00
#
_symmetry.space_group_name_H-M   'P 1'
#
loop_
_entity.id
_entity.type
_entity.pdbx_description
1 polymer ?
#
loop_
_entity_poly.entity_id
_entity_poly.type
_entity_poly.pdbx_seq_one_letter_code
_entity_poly.pdbx_strand_id
1 'polypeptide(L)'
;MARQLRAEQTRATIITAAADLFDRQGYDSTSLSDIVAHAKVTKGALYFHFAAKEDLAQAIQELNAEAARRLVTEVESRGYSSLEALMRATFGIARLAVEDPVPRAALRLATADIAVRPPAGHLFTEWLDFATRKFHGAVREADVHSELDVGVVAHSLVSFYVGTRVAGRSLEPVGRLPRRVAEMWHLMIRGLVPVHRRPRYVTLATQLERETRTA
;
A
#
# COMPACT_ATOMS: atom_id res chain seq x y z
N MET A 1 19.77 25.92 -9.48
CA MET A 1 18.66 25.63 -8.56
C MET A 1 17.28 25.63 -9.22
N ALA A 2 16.80 26.73 -9.81
CA ALA A 2 15.44 26.81 -10.40
C ALA A 2 15.16 25.80 -11.54
N ARG A 3 16.15 25.50 -12.39
CA ARG A 3 16.02 24.51 -13.48
C ARG A 3 15.89 23.07 -12.96
N GLN A 4 16.59 22.75 -11.87
CA GLN A 4 16.55 21.43 -11.25
C GLN A 4 15.21 21.20 -10.53
N LEU A 5 14.72 22.20 -9.79
CA LEU A 5 13.39 22.15 -9.16
C LEU A 5 12.27 21.94 -10.18
N ARG A 6 12.32 22.63 -11.33
CA ARG A 6 11.33 22.42 -12.42
C ARG A 6 11.42 21.02 -13.03
N ALA A 7 12.62 20.48 -13.18
CA ALA A 7 12.83 19.13 -13.69
C ALA A 7 12.29 18.07 -12.72
N GLU A 8 12.51 18.24 -11.42
CA GLU A 8 11.97 17.36 -10.36
C GLU A 8 10.44 17.42 -10.30
N GLN A 9 9.85 18.61 -10.39
CA GLN A 9 8.39 18.80 -10.45
C GLN A 9 7.78 18.13 -11.70
N THR A 10 8.43 18.27 -12.86
CA THR A 10 7.99 17.64 -14.10
C THR A 10 8.06 16.12 -13.99
N ARG A 11 9.16 15.58 -13.44
CA ARG A 11 9.31 14.14 -13.18
C ARG A 11 8.20 13.62 -12.28
N ALA A 12 7.92 14.30 -11.17
CA ALA A 12 6.84 13.90 -10.26
C ALA A 12 5.47 13.91 -10.96
N THR A 13 5.18 14.97 -11.73
CA THR A 13 3.92 15.09 -12.51
C THR A 13 3.73 13.92 -13.46
N ILE A 14 4.79 13.52 -14.18
CA ILE A 14 4.75 12.39 -15.11
C ILE A 14 4.50 11.08 -14.35
N ILE A 15 5.16 10.85 -13.21
CA ILE A 15 4.98 9.62 -12.42
C ILE A 15 3.55 9.53 -11.88
N THR A 16 3.02 10.60 -11.31
CA THR A 16 1.63 10.64 -10.80
C THR A 16 0.62 10.39 -11.91
N ALA A 17 0.83 10.98 -13.09
CA ALA A 17 -0.01 10.76 -14.26
C ALA A 17 0.05 9.30 -14.75
N ALA A 18 1.25 8.72 -14.81
CA ALA A 18 1.43 7.31 -15.15
C ALA A 18 0.76 6.38 -14.13
N ALA A 19 0.89 6.68 -12.83
CA ALA A 19 0.26 5.92 -11.77
C ALA A 19 -1.27 5.95 -11.85
N ASP A 20 -1.88 7.11 -12.10
CA ASP A 20 -3.34 7.22 -12.24
C ASP A 20 -3.84 6.40 -13.43
N LEU A 21 -3.17 6.48 -14.58
CA LEU A 21 -3.50 5.66 -15.75
C LEU A 21 -3.27 4.17 -15.49
N PHE A 22 -2.12 3.78 -14.93
CA PHE A 22 -1.87 2.38 -14.61
C PHE A 22 -2.92 1.84 -13.63
N ASP A 23 -3.31 2.57 -12.59
CA ASP A 23 -4.37 2.15 -11.66
C ASP A 23 -5.74 2.01 -12.34
N ARG A 24 -6.09 2.89 -13.28
CA ARG A 24 -7.41 2.89 -13.96
C ARG A 24 -7.51 1.85 -15.08
N GLN A 25 -6.62 1.94 -16.06
CA GLN A 25 -6.69 1.15 -17.30
C GLN A 25 -5.73 -0.04 -17.33
N GLY A 26 -4.72 -0.06 -16.45
CA GLY A 26 -3.72 -1.13 -16.39
C GLY A 26 -2.45 -0.78 -17.15
N TYR A 27 -1.38 -1.53 -16.87
CA TYR A 27 -0.09 -1.30 -17.49
C TYR A 27 -0.19 -1.44 -19.00
N ASP A 28 -0.50 -2.62 -19.54
CA ASP A 28 -0.45 -2.91 -20.99
C ASP A 28 -1.32 -1.97 -21.83
N SER A 29 -2.51 -1.62 -21.35
CA SER A 29 -3.46 -0.73 -22.03
C SER A 29 -3.07 0.77 -22.00
N THR A 30 -1.94 1.13 -21.37
CA THR A 30 -1.46 2.53 -21.28
C THR A 30 -0.28 2.77 -22.20
N SER A 31 -0.36 3.73 -23.13
CA SER A 31 0.78 4.15 -23.95
C SER A 31 1.52 5.34 -23.34
N LEU A 32 2.79 5.56 -23.75
CA LEU A 32 3.52 6.79 -23.38
C LEU A 32 2.81 8.05 -23.88
N SER A 33 2.12 7.99 -25.02
CA SER A 33 1.34 9.10 -25.56
C SER A 33 0.17 9.48 -24.66
N ASP A 34 -0.52 8.49 -24.09
CA ASP A 34 -1.62 8.72 -23.13
C ASP A 34 -1.09 9.42 -21.88
N ILE A 35 0.08 8.99 -21.38
CA ILE A 35 0.75 9.59 -20.22
C ILE A 35 1.14 11.05 -20.51
N VAL A 36 1.71 11.35 -21.68
CA VAL A 36 2.04 12.72 -22.09
C VAL A 36 0.80 13.61 -22.10
N ALA A 37 -0.29 13.12 -22.71
CA ALA A 37 -1.55 13.85 -22.78
C ALA A 37 -2.15 14.09 -21.39
N HIS A 38 -2.17 13.06 -20.54
CA HIS A 38 -2.71 13.14 -19.19
C HIS A 38 -1.88 14.03 -18.26
N ALA A 39 -0.55 13.95 -18.34
CA ALA A 39 0.39 14.77 -17.57
C ALA A 39 0.45 16.23 -18.07
N LYS A 40 -0.10 16.53 -19.25
CA LYS A 40 -0.02 17.84 -19.93
C LYS A 40 1.43 18.33 -20.12
N VAL A 41 2.32 17.39 -20.44
CA VAL A 41 3.74 17.68 -20.74
C VAL A 41 4.01 17.49 -22.23
N THR A 42 5.22 17.82 -22.69
CA THR A 42 5.62 17.48 -24.07
C THR A 42 6.23 16.08 -24.12
N LYS A 43 6.21 15.46 -25.31
CA LYS A 43 6.89 14.18 -25.56
C LYS A 43 8.38 14.27 -25.20
N GLY A 44 9.06 15.36 -25.59
CA GLY A 44 10.46 15.59 -25.23
C GLY A 44 10.72 15.67 -23.72
N ALA A 45 9.81 16.27 -22.95
CA ALA A 45 9.91 16.31 -21.49
C ALA A 45 9.78 14.91 -20.86
N LEU A 46 8.90 14.05 -21.38
CA LEU A 46 8.80 12.67 -20.92
C LEU A 46 10.09 11.90 -21.22
N TYR A 47 10.56 11.92 -22.47
CA TYR A 47 11.77 11.18 -22.87
C TYR A 47 13.06 11.71 -22.23
N PHE A 48 13.07 12.95 -21.75
CA PHE A 48 14.16 13.47 -20.94
C PHE A 48 14.29 12.74 -19.58
N HIS A 49 13.18 12.25 -19.02
CA HIS A 49 13.16 11.60 -17.70
C HIS A 49 13.07 10.08 -17.76
N PHE A 50 12.38 9.53 -18.77
CA PHE A 50 12.06 8.12 -18.88
C PHE A 50 12.25 7.66 -20.32
N ALA A 51 13.15 6.69 -20.54
CA ALA A 51 13.42 6.19 -21.89
C ALA A 51 12.32 5.23 -22.35
N ALA A 52 11.73 4.49 -21.40
CA ALA A 52 10.71 3.50 -21.65
C ALA A 52 9.60 3.51 -20.58
N LYS A 53 8.51 2.80 -20.87
CA LYS A 53 7.34 2.69 -19.98
C LYS A 53 7.66 1.88 -18.73
N GLU A 54 8.61 0.96 -18.83
CA GLU A 54 9.19 0.16 -17.76
C GLU A 54 9.89 1.06 -16.73
N ASP A 55 10.56 2.13 -17.17
CA ASP A 55 11.23 3.07 -16.26
C ASP A 55 10.20 3.82 -15.38
N LEU A 56 8.99 4.07 -15.92
CA LEU A 56 7.87 4.64 -15.16
C LEU A 56 7.32 3.65 -14.14
N ALA A 57 7.13 2.38 -14.52
CA ALA A 57 6.69 1.34 -13.60
C ALA A 57 7.70 1.17 -12.45
N GLN A 58 9.00 1.18 -12.76
CA GLN A 58 10.06 1.12 -11.77
C GLN A 58 10.01 2.33 -10.82
N ALA A 59 9.89 3.55 -11.36
CA ALA A 59 9.81 4.76 -10.52
C ALA A 59 8.58 4.76 -9.59
N ILE A 60 7.44 4.22 -10.05
CA ILE A 60 6.24 4.04 -9.21
C ILE A 60 6.52 3.07 -8.07
N GLN A 61 7.16 1.93 -8.34
CA GLN A 61 7.51 0.95 -7.30
C GLN A 61 8.50 1.53 -6.29
N GLU A 62 9.51 2.28 -6.73
CA GLU A 62 10.48 2.94 -5.87
C GLU A 62 9.82 3.96 -4.92
N LEU A 63 8.93 4.81 -5.44
CA LEU A 63 8.18 5.77 -4.63
C LEU A 63 7.26 5.08 -3.64
N ASN A 64 6.56 4.02 -4.05
CA ASN A 64 5.72 3.25 -3.16
C ASN A 64 6.54 2.58 -2.04
N ALA A 65 7.68 1.98 -2.36
CA ALA A 65 8.56 1.37 -1.37
C ALA A 65 9.13 2.41 -0.39
N GLU A 66 9.46 3.62 -0.86
CA GLU A 66 9.86 4.71 0.02
C GLU A 66 8.74 5.16 0.96
N ALA A 67 7.52 5.35 0.44
CA ALA A 67 6.36 5.70 1.25
C ALA A 67 6.06 4.62 2.30
N ALA A 68 6.12 3.34 1.91
CA ALA A 68 5.94 2.21 2.82
C ALA A 68 7.01 2.16 3.92
N ARG A 69 8.29 2.37 3.58
CA ARG A 69 9.39 2.45 4.57
C ARG A 69 9.17 3.58 5.56
N ARG A 70 8.78 4.77 5.11
CA ARG A 70 8.48 5.91 5.98
C ARG A 70 7.34 5.59 6.96
N LEU A 71 6.26 4.99 6.45
CA LEU A 71 5.13 4.56 7.28
C LEU A 71 5.55 3.54 8.35
N VAL A 72 6.32 2.53 7.96
CA VAL A 72 6.81 1.50 8.89
C VAL A 72 7.68 2.13 9.98
N THR A 73 8.63 2.98 9.61
CA THR A 73 9.50 3.69 10.56
C THR A 73 8.69 4.55 11.53
N GLU A 74 7.68 5.28 11.03
CA GLU A 74 6.81 6.08 11.89
C GLU A 74 6.08 5.19 12.90
N VAL A 75 5.42 4.14 12.43
CA VAL A 75 4.65 3.22 13.29
C VAL A 75 5.54 2.56 14.35
N GLU A 76 6.75 2.13 13.97
CA GLU A 76 7.68 1.47 14.88
C GLU A 76 8.26 2.43 15.94
N SER A 77 8.36 3.73 15.63
CA SER A 77 8.88 4.74 16.56
C SER A 77 7.94 5.12 17.71
N ARG A 78 6.66 4.75 17.63
CA ARG A 78 5.59 5.21 18.55
C ARG A 78 5.40 4.34 19.79
N GLY A 79 6.13 3.23 19.91
CA GLY A 79 6.05 2.33 21.07
C GLY A 79 4.73 1.54 21.19
N TYR A 80 4.03 1.31 20.08
CA TYR A 80 2.81 0.50 20.05
C TYR A 80 3.10 -0.99 20.30
N SER A 81 2.10 -1.71 20.82
CA SER A 81 2.08 -3.19 20.77
C SER A 81 2.22 -3.67 19.33
N SER A 82 2.75 -4.87 19.12
CA SER A 82 3.02 -5.42 17.81
C SER A 82 1.75 -5.56 16.96
N LEU A 83 0.63 -5.99 17.56
CA LEU A 83 -0.66 -6.06 16.84
C LEU A 83 -1.21 -4.67 16.50
N GLU A 84 -1.10 -3.70 17.42
CA GLU A 84 -1.52 -2.32 17.16
C GLU A 84 -0.69 -1.68 16.04
N ALA A 85 0.63 -1.88 16.05
CA ALA A 85 1.51 -1.42 14.98
C ALA A 85 1.10 -2.01 13.62
N LEU A 86 0.79 -3.30 13.57
CA LEU A 86 0.34 -3.96 12.34
C LEU A 86 -1.00 -3.39 11.84
N MET A 87 -1.96 -3.18 12.74
CA MET A 87 -3.24 -2.55 12.40
C MET A 87 -3.01 -1.14 11.83
N ARG A 88 -2.25 -0.29 12.54
CA ARG A 88 -1.94 1.07 12.08
C ARG A 88 -1.23 1.09 10.73
N ALA A 89 -0.31 0.17 10.49
CA ALA A 89 0.34 0.04 9.18
C ALA A 89 -0.68 -0.28 8.08
N THR A 90 -1.60 -1.23 8.27
CA THR A 90 -2.62 -1.54 7.24
C THR A 90 -3.56 -0.37 6.95
N PHE A 91 -3.96 0.40 7.96
CA PHE A 91 -4.75 1.63 7.77
C PHE A 91 -3.93 2.75 7.13
N GLY A 92 -2.64 2.88 7.47
CA GLY A 92 -1.71 3.82 6.83
C GLY A 92 -1.53 3.53 5.34
N ILE A 93 -1.37 2.26 4.95
CA ILE A 93 -1.33 1.86 3.54
C ILE A 93 -2.67 2.19 2.85
N ALA A 94 -3.80 1.92 3.51
CA ALA A 94 -5.11 2.29 2.98
C ALA A 94 -5.26 3.80 2.76
N ARG A 95 -4.76 4.62 3.70
CA ARG A 95 -4.75 6.07 3.59
C ARG A 95 -3.94 6.54 2.40
N LEU A 96 -2.69 6.10 2.29
CA LEU A 96 -1.80 6.41 1.17
C LEU A 96 -2.46 6.01 -0.17
N ALA A 97 -3.12 4.85 -0.20
CA ALA A 97 -3.84 4.37 -1.37
C ALA A 97 -5.13 5.14 -1.67
N VAL A 98 -5.69 5.93 -0.75
CA VAL A 98 -6.81 6.85 -1.04
C VAL A 98 -6.27 8.17 -1.57
N GLU A 99 -5.25 8.71 -0.92
CA GLU A 99 -4.68 10.05 -1.20
C GLU A 99 -3.88 10.09 -2.51
N ASP A 100 -3.16 9.02 -2.86
CA ASP A 100 -2.21 9.00 -3.98
C ASP A 100 -2.46 7.81 -4.92
N PRO A 101 -2.42 7.97 -6.25
CA PRO A 101 -2.49 6.85 -7.20
C PRO A 101 -1.29 5.90 -7.14
N VAL A 102 -0.11 6.33 -6.67
CA VAL A 102 1.13 5.54 -6.68
C VAL A 102 0.98 4.20 -5.94
N PRO A 103 0.49 4.13 -4.70
CA PRO A 103 0.28 2.84 -4.03
C PRO A 103 -0.71 1.92 -4.73
N ARG A 104 -1.73 2.50 -5.40
CA ARG A 104 -2.74 1.73 -6.14
C ARG A 104 -2.15 1.13 -7.41
N ALA A 105 -1.38 1.94 -8.14
CA ALA A 105 -0.66 1.54 -9.33
C ALA A 105 0.40 0.47 -8.99
N ALA A 106 1.18 0.67 -7.94
CA ALA A 106 2.18 -0.28 -7.46
C ALA A 106 1.56 -1.66 -7.15
N LEU A 107 0.41 -1.68 -6.44
CA LEU A 107 -0.31 -2.92 -6.18
C LEU A 107 -0.85 -3.57 -7.47
N ARG A 108 -1.33 -2.77 -8.44
CA ARG A 108 -1.81 -3.30 -9.73
C ARG A 108 -0.67 -3.90 -10.56
N LEU A 109 0.50 -3.25 -10.57
CA LEU A 109 1.70 -3.76 -11.24
C LEU A 109 2.15 -5.08 -10.61
N ALA A 110 2.18 -5.15 -9.28
CA ALA A 110 2.58 -6.35 -8.54
C ALA A 110 1.61 -7.53 -8.70
N THR A 111 0.33 -7.28 -8.97
CA THR A 111 -0.69 -8.34 -9.20
C THR A 111 -0.84 -8.75 -10.66
N ALA A 112 -0.22 -8.02 -11.59
CA ALA A 112 -0.22 -8.33 -13.01
C ALA A 112 1.07 -9.04 -13.46
N ASP A 113 1.89 -9.52 -12.52
CA ASP A 113 3.19 -10.16 -12.75
C ASP A 113 4.13 -9.37 -13.67
N ILE A 114 4.04 -8.03 -13.62
CA ILE A 114 4.95 -7.16 -14.36
C ILE A 114 6.32 -7.19 -13.68
N ALA A 115 7.29 -7.79 -14.37
CA ALA A 115 8.65 -7.92 -13.88
C ALA A 115 9.25 -6.56 -13.53
N VAL A 116 9.56 -6.36 -12.24
CA VAL A 116 10.33 -5.21 -11.77
C VAL A 116 11.81 -5.57 -11.84
N ARG A 117 12.63 -4.65 -12.37
CA ARG A 117 14.08 -4.86 -12.42
C ARG A 117 14.64 -4.94 -10.99
N PRO A 118 15.51 -5.92 -10.67
CA PRO A 118 16.27 -5.93 -9.42
C PRO A 118 17.05 -4.60 -9.27
N PRO A 119 17.27 -4.10 -8.03
CA PRO A 119 17.19 -4.80 -6.74
C PRO A 119 15.90 -4.57 -5.96
N ALA A 120 14.84 -4.01 -6.56
CA ALA A 120 13.60 -3.72 -5.82
C ALA A 120 13.00 -5.02 -5.25
N GLY A 121 12.82 -5.08 -3.93
CA GLY A 121 12.15 -6.20 -3.26
C GLY A 121 10.71 -6.33 -3.75
N HIS A 122 10.22 -7.56 -3.87
CA HIS A 122 8.83 -7.78 -4.23
C HIS A 122 7.92 -7.26 -3.10
N LEU A 123 6.96 -6.40 -3.43
CA LEU A 123 6.05 -5.74 -2.45
C LEU A 123 5.44 -6.75 -1.47
N PHE A 124 4.99 -7.91 -1.97
CA PHE A 124 4.42 -8.96 -1.12
C PHE A 124 5.44 -9.59 -0.15
N THR A 125 6.71 -9.72 -0.54
CA THR A 125 7.75 -10.22 0.37
C THR A 125 7.95 -9.25 1.53
N GLU A 126 8.06 -7.95 1.26
CA GLU A 126 8.21 -6.93 2.32
C GLU A 126 7.01 -6.90 3.27
N TRP A 127 5.79 -7.02 2.73
CA TRP A 127 4.56 -7.07 3.53
C TRP A 127 4.47 -8.34 4.37
N LEU A 128 4.81 -9.50 3.79
CA LEU A 128 4.83 -10.77 4.51
C LEU A 128 5.86 -10.76 5.63
N ASP A 129 7.06 -10.25 5.38
CA ASP A 129 8.12 -10.15 6.39
C ASP A 129 7.70 -9.22 7.53
N PHE A 130 7.12 -8.07 7.22
CA PHE A 130 6.61 -7.14 8.22
C PHE A 130 5.48 -7.77 9.05
N ALA A 131 4.47 -8.35 8.40
CA ALA A 131 3.34 -8.99 9.08
C ALA A 131 3.81 -10.16 9.97
N THR A 132 4.69 -11.01 9.46
CA THR A 132 5.29 -12.14 10.20
C THR A 132 6.00 -11.67 11.46
N ARG A 133 6.86 -10.63 11.35
CA ARG A 133 7.54 -10.05 12.52
C ARG A 133 6.57 -9.51 13.56
N LYS A 134 5.51 -8.81 13.13
CA LYS A 134 4.50 -8.26 14.05
C LYS A 134 3.62 -9.32 14.69
N PHE A 135 3.26 -10.38 13.97
CA PHE A 135 2.52 -11.50 14.57
C PHE A 135 3.36 -12.27 15.59
N HIS A 136 4.66 -12.51 15.33
CA HIS A 136 5.55 -13.07 16.35
C HIS A 136 5.64 -12.18 17.60
N GLY A 137 5.72 -10.86 17.43
CA GLY A 137 5.67 -9.92 18.55
C GLY A 137 4.35 -10.01 19.34
N ALA A 138 3.22 -10.06 18.63
CA ALA A 138 1.90 -10.14 19.24
C ALA A 138 1.68 -11.45 20.02
N VAL A 139 2.28 -12.57 19.58
CA VAL A 139 2.29 -13.82 20.34
C VAL A 139 3.06 -13.66 21.65
N ARG A 140 4.25 -13.02 21.63
CA ARG A 140 5.04 -12.75 22.84
C ARG A 140 4.34 -11.80 23.82
N GLU A 141 3.58 -10.85 23.29
CA GLU A 141 2.79 -9.87 24.07
C GLU A 141 1.44 -10.45 24.57
N ALA A 142 1.13 -11.70 24.21
CA ALA A 142 -0.14 -12.39 24.46
C ALA A 142 -1.37 -11.61 23.93
N ASP A 143 -1.17 -10.84 22.85
CA ASP A 143 -2.25 -10.13 22.14
C ASP A 143 -2.95 -11.04 21.13
N VAL A 144 -2.30 -12.11 20.68
CA VAL A 144 -2.90 -13.15 19.83
C VAL A 144 -2.68 -14.55 20.44
N HIS A 145 -3.48 -15.53 20.01
CA HIS A 145 -3.38 -16.92 20.46
C HIS A 145 -2.00 -17.52 20.17
N SER A 146 -1.42 -18.24 21.13
CA SER A 146 -0.08 -18.83 21.01
C SER A 146 -0.01 -20.03 20.07
N GLU A 147 -1.13 -20.69 19.81
CA GLU A 147 -1.24 -21.85 18.90
C GLU A 147 -1.33 -21.46 17.41
N LEU A 148 -1.31 -20.17 17.07
CA LEU A 148 -1.42 -19.73 15.69
C LEU A 148 -0.16 -20.05 14.88
N ASP A 149 -0.36 -20.57 13.67
CA ASP A 149 0.68 -20.56 12.64
C ASP A 149 0.85 -19.13 12.11
N VAL A 150 1.95 -18.48 12.53
CA VAL A 150 2.24 -17.10 12.16
C VAL A 150 2.39 -16.91 10.65
N GLY A 151 2.95 -17.88 9.94
CA GLY A 151 3.13 -17.80 8.49
C GLY A 151 1.79 -17.81 7.77
N VAL A 152 0.88 -18.70 8.17
CA VAL A 152 -0.49 -18.77 7.63
C VAL A 152 -1.26 -17.48 7.90
N VAL A 153 -1.18 -16.95 9.12
CA VAL A 153 -1.91 -15.73 9.50
C VAL A 153 -1.36 -14.50 8.78
N ALA A 154 -0.04 -14.38 8.65
CA ALA A 154 0.60 -13.29 7.90
C ALA A 154 0.20 -13.32 6.42
N HIS A 155 0.25 -14.50 5.79
CA HIS A 155 -0.18 -14.67 4.41
C HIS A 155 -1.68 -14.37 4.21
N SER A 156 -2.51 -14.80 5.16
CA SER A 156 -3.95 -14.53 5.13
C SER A 156 -4.26 -13.04 5.26
N LEU A 157 -3.56 -12.30 6.14
CA LEU A 157 -3.71 -10.85 6.28
C LEU A 157 -3.41 -10.14 4.96
N VAL A 158 -2.26 -10.45 4.34
CA VAL A 158 -1.85 -9.84 3.07
C VAL A 158 -2.86 -10.17 1.98
N SER A 159 -3.28 -11.43 1.87
CA SER A 159 -4.25 -11.88 0.87
C SER A 159 -5.60 -11.19 1.04
N PHE A 160 -6.09 -11.03 2.27
CA PHE A 160 -7.34 -10.33 2.56
C PHE A 160 -7.22 -8.86 2.13
N TYR A 161 -6.16 -8.16 2.55
CA TYR A 161 -5.94 -6.76 2.21
C TYR A 161 -5.90 -6.55 0.69
N VAL A 162 -5.10 -7.35 -0.03
CA VAL A 162 -5.03 -7.31 -1.50
C VAL A 162 -6.41 -7.60 -2.11
N GLY A 163 -7.12 -8.59 -1.60
CA GLY A 163 -8.49 -8.94 -2.02
C GLY A 163 -9.47 -7.76 -1.91
N THR A 164 -9.41 -6.97 -0.82
CA THR A 164 -10.26 -5.78 -0.67
C THR A 164 -10.05 -4.76 -1.79
N ARG A 165 -8.85 -4.69 -2.36
CA ARG A 165 -8.51 -3.78 -3.46
C ARG A 165 -8.82 -4.37 -4.82
N VAL A 166 -8.40 -5.60 -5.07
CA VAL A 166 -8.53 -6.25 -6.37
C VAL A 166 -9.99 -6.52 -6.69
N ALA A 167 -10.73 -7.13 -5.76
CA ALA A 167 -12.17 -7.38 -5.94
C ALA A 167 -12.99 -6.08 -5.84
N GLY A 168 -12.58 -5.16 -4.98
CA GLY A 168 -13.29 -3.90 -4.76
C GLY A 168 -13.17 -2.89 -5.91
N ARG A 169 -12.14 -2.97 -6.75
CA ARG A 169 -11.83 -1.96 -7.79
C ARG A 169 -13.01 -1.63 -8.69
N SER A 170 -13.79 -2.63 -9.10
CA SER A 170 -14.93 -2.45 -10.00
C SER A 170 -16.26 -2.27 -9.27
N LEU A 171 -16.29 -2.51 -7.95
CA LEU A 171 -17.51 -2.58 -7.16
C LEU A 171 -17.69 -1.38 -6.23
N GLU A 172 -16.58 -0.76 -5.79
CA GLU A 172 -16.59 0.29 -4.79
C GLU A 172 -15.57 1.39 -5.07
N PRO A 173 -15.91 2.65 -4.74
CA PRO A 173 -14.93 3.74 -4.80
C PRO A 173 -13.79 3.50 -3.81
N VAL A 174 -12.60 4.00 -4.14
CA VAL A 174 -11.40 3.86 -3.29
C VAL A 174 -11.61 4.37 -1.86
N GLY A 175 -12.45 5.39 -1.66
CA GLY A 175 -12.78 5.92 -0.33
C GLY A 175 -13.49 4.92 0.61
N ARG A 176 -13.95 3.77 0.11
CA ARG A 176 -14.46 2.66 0.95
C ARG A 176 -13.35 1.79 1.55
N LEU A 177 -12.12 1.90 1.05
CA LEU A 177 -11.02 1.05 1.49
C LEU A 177 -10.79 1.05 3.01
N PRO A 178 -10.77 2.20 3.72
CA PRO A 178 -10.57 2.18 5.17
C PRO A 178 -11.63 1.36 5.91
N ARG A 179 -12.88 1.41 5.43
CA ARG A 179 -13.97 0.60 5.97
C ARG A 179 -13.76 -0.90 5.71
N ARG A 180 -13.30 -1.28 4.52
CA ARG A 180 -12.98 -2.69 4.19
C ARG A 180 -11.83 -3.22 5.03
N VAL A 181 -10.82 -2.40 5.32
CA VAL A 181 -9.74 -2.74 6.25
C VAL A 181 -10.25 -2.90 7.67
N ALA A 182 -11.19 -2.05 8.12
CA ALA A 182 -11.83 -2.22 9.41
C ALA A 182 -12.63 -3.54 9.47
N GLU A 183 -13.47 -3.83 8.49
CA GLU A 183 -14.25 -5.08 8.39
C GLU A 183 -13.34 -6.33 8.39
N MET A 184 -12.23 -6.28 7.66
CA MET A 184 -11.17 -7.31 7.70
C MET A 184 -10.66 -7.51 9.14
N TRP A 185 -10.26 -6.44 9.83
CA TRP A 185 -9.78 -6.55 11.21
C TRP A 185 -10.84 -7.06 12.18
N HIS A 186 -12.10 -6.62 12.04
CA HIS A 186 -13.20 -7.13 12.86
C HIS A 186 -13.37 -8.65 12.75
N LEU A 187 -13.18 -9.20 11.54
CA LEU A 187 -13.20 -10.65 11.31
C LEU A 187 -11.96 -11.33 11.89
N MET A 188 -10.76 -10.81 11.59
CA MET A 188 -9.50 -11.41 12.04
C MET A 188 -9.36 -11.39 13.56
N ILE A 189 -9.74 -10.30 14.24
CA ILE A 189 -9.67 -10.19 15.71
C ILE A 189 -10.44 -11.33 16.41
N ARG A 190 -11.57 -11.79 15.84
CA ARG A 190 -12.36 -12.88 16.44
C ARG A 190 -11.63 -14.22 16.43
N GLY A 191 -10.80 -14.47 15.42
CA GLY A 191 -10.01 -15.70 15.31
C GLY A 191 -8.62 -15.61 15.94
N LEU A 192 -8.04 -14.40 16.01
CA LEU A 192 -6.66 -14.21 16.42
C LEU A 192 -6.50 -13.80 17.89
N VAL A 193 -7.41 -13.01 18.44
CA VAL A 193 -7.22 -12.33 19.74
C VAL A 193 -8.00 -13.04 20.85
N PRO A 194 -7.39 -13.29 22.03
CA PRO A 194 -8.10 -13.81 23.19
C PRO A 194 -9.31 -12.95 23.58
N VAL A 195 -10.41 -13.59 23.97
CA VAL A 195 -11.73 -12.93 24.18
C VAL A 195 -11.64 -11.67 25.03
N HIS A 196 -10.87 -11.70 26.11
CA HIS A 196 -10.72 -10.59 27.06
C HIS A 196 -9.97 -9.37 26.49
N ARG A 197 -9.18 -9.52 25.40
CA ARG A 197 -8.46 -8.41 24.73
C ARG A 197 -9.17 -7.87 23.50
N ARG A 198 -10.15 -8.60 22.93
CA ARG A 198 -10.87 -8.20 21.71
C ARG A 198 -11.46 -6.78 21.77
N PRO A 199 -12.08 -6.32 22.87
CA PRO A 199 -12.70 -4.99 22.91
C PRO A 199 -11.71 -3.85 22.61
N ARG A 200 -10.45 -3.97 23.06
CA ARG A 200 -9.37 -3.00 22.79
C ARG A 200 -9.14 -2.84 21.29
N TYR A 201 -8.94 -3.96 20.58
CA TYR A 201 -8.60 -3.94 19.16
C TYR A 201 -9.80 -3.64 18.26
N VAL A 202 -11.01 -4.05 18.64
CA VAL A 202 -12.25 -3.64 17.92
C VAL A 202 -12.45 -2.13 18.00
N THR A 203 -12.23 -1.54 19.19
CA THR A 203 -12.29 -0.09 19.37
C THR A 203 -11.23 0.62 18.53
N LEU A 204 -9.99 0.11 18.55
CA LEU A 204 -8.90 0.64 17.72
C LEU A 204 -9.23 0.59 16.22
N ALA A 205 -9.74 -0.53 15.70
CA ALA A 205 -10.12 -0.64 14.30
C ALA A 205 -11.19 0.41 13.90
N THR A 206 -12.17 0.63 14.77
CA THR A 206 -13.22 1.64 14.56
C THR A 206 -12.65 3.06 14.59
N GLN A 207 -11.69 3.34 15.48
CA GLN A 207 -11.01 4.63 15.56
C GLN A 207 -10.19 4.90 14.28
N LEU A 208 -9.36 3.94 13.88
CA LEU A 208 -8.49 4.07 12.70
C LEU A 208 -9.29 4.23 11.41
N GLU A 209 -10.45 3.58 11.28
CA GLU A 209 -11.37 3.81 10.15
C GLU A 209 -11.79 5.28 10.07
N ARG A 210 -12.19 5.87 11.20
CA ARG A 210 -12.64 7.26 11.25
C ARG A 210 -11.51 8.22 10.92
N GLU A 211 -10.35 8.06 11.56
CA GLU A 211 -9.16 8.89 11.34
C GLU A 211 -8.74 8.89 9.87
N THR A 212 -8.76 7.72 9.23
CA THR A 212 -8.40 7.57 7.82
C THR A 212 -9.42 8.18 6.86
N ARG A 213 -10.70 8.31 7.27
CA ARG A 213 -11.76 8.93 6.44
C ARG A 213 -11.78 10.45 6.55
N THR A 214 -11.24 11.01 7.62
CA THR A 214 -11.26 12.46 7.89
C THR A 214 -9.97 13.19 7.50
N ALA A 215 -8.93 12.46 7.14
CA ALA A 215 -7.68 12.98 6.60
C ALA A 215 -7.80 13.22 5.09
#